data_AF-A0A7M2GEJ5-F1
#
_entry.id   AF-A0A7M2GEJ5-F1
#
_cell.length_a   1.000
_cell.length_b   1.000
_cell.length_c   1.000
_cell.angle_alpha   90.00
_cell.angle_beta   90.00
_cell.angle_gamma   90.00
#
_symmetry.space_group_name_H-M   'P 1'
#
loop_
_entity.id
_entity.type
_entity.pdbx_description
1 polymer ?
#
loop_
_entity_poly.entity_id
_entity_poly.type
_entity_poly.pdbx_seq_one_letter_code
_entity_poly.pdbx_strand_id
1 'polypeptide(L)'
;MTAMFGQRAALLRPTDLKAIENDLARLSETIRSLTGPSEILVDPGGQETPSSMGDVAEKRLGSLARRLLRESDARQAVLPFGITIDPAWHMLLDLFAAETEGKAISVSSACIASGAPHTTALRYLNQLCEKGAVIRAPDTVDGRRMHIHLAEEFRSRIRDYLVLVAEGREEHQTP
;
A
#
# COMPACT_ATOMS: atom_id res chain seq x y z
N MET A 1 50.31 12.77 7.16
CA MET A 1 48.91 12.41 7.48
C MET A 1 48.03 12.79 6.30
N THR A 2 47.80 11.85 5.36
CA THR A 2 46.90 12.02 4.22
C THR A 2 46.30 10.66 3.86
N ALA A 3 45.02 10.66 3.50
CA ALA A 3 44.04 9.56 3.53
C ALA A 3 44.25 8.41 2.52
N MET A 4 43.73 7.24 2.88
CA MET A 4 43.42 6.11 1.98
C MET A 4 41.94 5.75 2.14
N PHE A 5 41.10 6.21 1.22
CA PHE A 5 39.73 5.72 1.03
C PHE A 5 39.63 5.18 -0.39
N GLY A 6 39.46 3.87 -0.51
CA GLY A 6 39.31 3.17 -1.78
C GLY A 6 38.59 1.85 -1.56
N GLN A 7 37.27 1.90 -1.46
CA GLN A 7 36.43 0.70 -1.45
C GLN A 7 36.41 0.08 -2.85
N ARG A 8 36.87 -1.16 -2.96
CA ARG A 8 36.75 -2.01 -4.15
C ARG A 8 35.28 -2.43 -4.30
N ALA A 9 34.65 -2.10 -5.43
CA ALA A 9 33.43 -2.75 -5.87
C ALA A 9 33.76 -4.21 -6.20
N ALA A 10 33.33 -5.14 -5.35
CA ALA A 10 33.44 -6.57 -5.63
C ALA A 10 32.43 -6.92 -6.74
N LEU A 11 32.94 -7.19 -7.95
CA LEU A 11 32.15 -7.73 -9.05
C LEU A 11 31.60 -9.10 -8.61
N LEU A 12 30.28 -9.26 -8.61
CA LEU A 12 29.64 -10.55 -8.35
C LEU A 12 30.17 -11.59 -9.35
N ARG A 13 30.52 -12.78 -8.86
CA ARG A 13 30.99 -13.85 -9.73
C ARG A 13 29.80 -14.38 -10.54
N PRO A 14 30.00 -14.92 -11.75
CA PRO A 14 28.89 -15.44 -12.58
C PRO A 14 28.00 -16.47 -11.87
N THR A 15 28.54 -17.20 -10.89
CA THR A 15 27.80 -18.15 -10.05
C THR A 15 26.81 -17.47 -9.10
N ASP A 16 27.15 -16.28 -8.60
CA ASP A 16 26.30 -15.50 -7.70
C ASP A 16 25.10 -14.91 -8.48
N LEU A 17 25.28 -14.59 -9.77
CA LEU A 17 24.20 -14.14 -10.65
C LEU A 17 23.17 -15.26 -10.93
N LYS A 18 23.64 -16.48 -11.22
CA LYS A 18 22.75 -17.65 -11.40
C LYS A 18 21.98 -18.01 -10.13
N ALA A 19 22.59 -17.83 -8.96
CA ALA A 19 21.90 -18.04 -7.69
C ALA A 19 20.76 -17.03 -7.51
N ILE A 20 21.01 -15.76 -7.82
CA ILE A 20 19.99 -14.69 -7.77
C ILE A 20 18.87 -14.94 -8.80
N GLU A 21 19.20 -15.34 -10.02
CA GLU A 21 18.20 -15.68 -11.05
C GLU A 21 17.29 -16.84 -10.63
N ASN A 22 17.86 -17.87 -10.01
CA ASN A 22 17.10 -19.01 -9.49
C ASN A 22 16.18 -18.61 -8.33
N ASP A 23 16.67 -17.75 -7.44
CA ASP A 23 15.88 -17.25 -6.31
C ASP A 23 14.73 -16.36 -6.79
N LEU A 24 14.96 -15.50 -7.80
CA LEU A 24 13.92 -14.71 -8.44
C LEU A 24 12.87 -15.59 -9.13
N ALA A 25 13.28 -16.65 -9.82
CA ALA A 25 12.36 -17.59 -10.45
C ALA A 25 11.47 -18.28 -9.39
N ARG A 26 12.05 -18.74 -8.28
CA ARG A 26 11.32 -19.37 -7.17
C ARG A 26 10.35 -18.42 -6.47
N LEU A 27 10.75 -17.16 -6.27
CA LEU A 27 9.88 -16.14 -5.70
C LEU A 27 8.71 -15.80 -6.64
N SER A 28 8.97 -15.71 -7.95
CA SER A 28 7.90 -15.47 -8.94
C SER A 28 6.86 -16.59 -8.98
N GLU A 29 7.31 -17.84 -8.86
CA GLU A 29 6.43 -19.01 -8.83
C GLU A 29 5.60 -19.06 -7.54
N THR A 30 6.20 -18.64 -6.43
CA THR A 30 5.51 -18.54 -5.14
C THR A 30 4.46 -17.42 -5.16
N ILE A 31 4.76 -16.27 -5.76
CA ILE A 31 3.77 -15.20 -5.92
C ILE A 31 2.61 -15.67 -6.81
N ARG A 32 2.91 -16.38 -7.91
CA ARG A 32 1.89 -16.94 -8.81
C ARG A 32 0.98 -17.93 -8.10
N SER A 33 1.53 -18.79 -7.23
CA SER A 33 0.72 -19.74 -6.46
C SER A 33 -0.13 -19.06 -5.38
N LEU A 34 0.33 -17.93 -4.85
CA LEU A 34 -0.42 -17.09 -3.91
C LEU A 34 -1.44 -16.16 -4.57
N THR A 35 -1.35 -15.97 -5.89
CA THR A 35 -2.25 -15.10 -6.69
C THR A 35 -3.09 -15.88 -7.70
N GLY A 36 -3.15 -17.22 -7.58
CA GLY A 36 -4.12 -18.03 -8.31
C GLY A 36 -5.55 -17.52 -8.06
N PRO A 37 -6.45 -17.61 -9.06
CA PRO A 37 -7.82 -17.15 -8.90
C PRO A 37 -8.45 -17.89 -7.73
N SER A 38 -8.76 -17.18 -6.64
CA SER A 38 -9.72 -17.69 -5.68
C SER A 38 -11.04 -17.82 -6.43
N GLU A 39 -11.43 -19.04 -6.75
CA GLU A 39 -12.82 -19.36 -7.04
C GLU A 39 -13.62 -19.03 -5.79
N ILE A 40 -14.09 -17.79 -5.75
CA ILE A 40 -15.17 -17.38 -4.88
C ILE A 40 -16.35 -18.26 -5.28
N LEU A 41 -16.67 -19.23 -4.43
CA LEU A 41 -17.99 -19.88 -4.42
C LEU A 41 -19.01 -18.76 -4.15
N VAL A 42 -19.59 -18.25 -5.24
CA VAL A 42 -20.71 -17.32 -5.19
C VAL A 42 -21.93 -18.12 -4.77
N ASP A 43 -22.41 -17.88 -3.55
CA ASP A 43 -23.72 -18.34 -3.09
C ASP A 43 -24.83 -17.65 -3.92
N PRO A 44 -25.70 -18.38 -4.64
CA PRO A 44 -26.76 -17.78 -5.44
C PRO A 44 -27.96 -17.53 -4.53
N GLY A 45 -27.92 -16.48 -3.71
CA GLY A 45 -29.00 -16.29 -2.73
C GLY A 45 -28.95 -15.05 -1.85
N GLY A 46 -28.53 -13.88 -2.35
CA GLY A 46 -28.56 -12.64 -1.58
C GLY A 46 -29.04 -11.48 -2.43
N GLN A 47 -30.15 -10.86 -2.05
CA GLN A 47 -30.81 -9.80 -2.82
C GLN A 47 -29.92 -8.55 -2.94
N GLU A 48 -29.62 -8.16 -4.18
CA GLU A 48 -29.09 -6.84 -4.50
C GLU A 48 -30.21 -5.80 -4.28
N THR A 49 -30.15 -5.11 -3.14
CA THR A 49 -30.91 -3.86 -2.89
C THR A 49 -30.01 -2.64 -3.16
N PRO A 50 -30.59 -1.49 -3.54
CA PRO A 50 -29.92 -0.51 -4.41
C PRO A 50 -28.90 0.38 -3.67
N SER A 51 -27.63 -0.01 -3.74
CA SER A 51 -26.48 0.86 -3.53
C SER A 51 -26.24 1.77 -4.73
N SER A 52 -26.65 3.05 -4.73
CA SER A 52 -26.47 3.86 -5.96
C SER A 52 -25.87 5.26 -5.85
N MET A 53 -25.57 5.78 -4.65
CA MET A 53 -24.89 7.09 -4.57
C MET A 53 -23.75 7.13 -3.53
N GLY A 54 -23.98 6.62 -2.32
CA GLY A 54 -22.95 6.57 -1.27
C GLY A 54 -21.72 5.76 -1.71
N ASP A 55 -21.94 4.57 -2.27
CA ASP A 55 -20.89 3.68 -2.75
C ASP A 55 -20.12 4.27 -3.95
N VAL A 56 -20.80 5.05 -4.79
CA VAL A 56 -20.16 5.73 -5.93
C VAL A 56 -19.25 6.85 -5.43
N ALA A 57 -19.70 7.66 -4.46
CA ALA A 57 -18.87 8.68 -3.83
C ALA A 57 -17.66 8.05 -3.12
N GLU A 58 -17.85 6.94 -2.41
CA GLU A 58 -16.76 6.25 -1.72
C GLU A 58 -15.69 5.73 -2.68
N LYS A 59 -16.12 5.08 -3.77
CA LYS A 59 -15.20 4.61 -4.82
C LYS A 59 -14.43 5.74 -5.48
N ARG A 60 -15.03 6.93 -5.61
CA ARG A 60 -14.34 8.13 -6.11
C ARG A 60 -13.25 8.59 -5.15
N LEU A 61 -13.53 8.61 -3.84
CA LEU A 61 -12.52 8.94 -2.82
C LEU A 61 -11.39 7.90 -2.77
N GLY A 62 -11.70 6.61 -2.90
CA GLY A 62 -10.68 5.56 -3.04
C GLY A 62 -9.80 5.77 -4.27
N SER A 63 -10.41 6.07 -5.41
CA SER A 63 -9.69 6.41 -6.65
C SER A 63 -8.80 7.65 -6.49
N LEU A 64 -9.25 8.64 -5.71
CA LEU A 64 -8.50 9.82 -5.36
C LEU A 64 -7.25 9.49 -4.54
N ALA A 65 -7.40 8.66 -3.50
CA ALA A 65 -6.29 8.17 -2.68
C ALA A 65 -5.24 7.44 -3.54
N ARG A 66 -5.67 6.55 -4.44
CA ARG A 66 -4.78 5.88 -5.42
C ARG A 66 -4.05 6.87 -6.31
N ARG A 67 -4.72 7.95 -6.75
CA ARG A 67 -4.10 8.99 -7.57
C ARG A 67 -3.02 9.75 -6.79
N LEU A 68 -3.30 10.14 -5.54
CA LEU A 68 -2.33 10.83 -4.69
C LEU A 68 -1.06 9.99 -4.45
N LEU A 69 -1.21 8.67 -4.27
CA LEU A 69 -0.08 7.74 -4.19
C LEU A 69 0.75 7.75 -5.49
N ARG A 70 0.11 7.59 -6.65
CA ARG A 70 0.81 7.65 -7.95
C ARG A 70 1.51 8.98 -8.21
N GLU A 71 0.90 10.10 -7.82
CA GLU A 71 1.52 11.41 -7.89
C GLU A 71 2.78 11.48 -7.02
N SER A 72 2.75 10.87 -5.83
CA SER A 72 3.91 10.75 -4.94
C SER A 72 5.03 9.91 -5.55
N ASP A 73 4.69 8.75 -6.12
CA ASP A 73 5.65 7.87 -6.78
C ASP A 73 6.28 8.53 -8.01
N ALA A 74 5.47 9.26 -8.80
CA ALA A 74 5.95 10.03 -9.94
C ALA A 74 6.91 11.15 -9.52
N ARG A 75 6.61 11.87 -8.43
CA ARG A 75 7.53 12.86 -7.86
C ARG A 75 8.87 12.24 -7.48
N GLN A 76 8.86 11.08 -6.83
CA GLN A 76 10.09 10.39 -6.44
C GLN A 76 10.90 9.93 -7.66
N ALA A 77 10.25 9.44 -8.71
CA ALA A 77 10.93 8.98 -9.91
C ALA A 77 11.64 10.12 -10.67
N VAL A 78 11.10 11.33 -10.62
CA VAL A 78 11.60 12.49 -11.38
C VAL A 78 12.53 13.40 -10.57
N LEU A 79 12.38 13.48 -9.25
CA LEU A 79 13.14 14.40 -8.39
C LEU A 79 14.36 13.69 -7.76
N PRO A 80 15.60 13.94 -8.25
CA PRO A 80 16.77 13.11 -7.94
C PRO A 80 17.45 13.40 -6.58
N PHE A 81 16.72 13.89 -5.58
CA PHE A 81 17.31 14.28 -4.29
C PHE A 81 16.40 13.96 -3.11
N GLY A 82 16.44 12.73 -2.59
CA GLY A 82 16.06 12.40 -1.20
C GLY A 82 14.78 13.02 -0.63
N ILE A 83 13.82 13.47 -1.44
CA ILE A 83 12.58 14.08 -0.96
C ILE A 83 11.84 12.94 -0.28
N THR A 84 11.70 13.10 1.03
CA THR A 84 11.21 12.03 1.88
C THR A 84 9.75 11.76 1.58
N ILE A 85 9.48 10.53 1.17
CA ILE A 85 8.16 9.90 1.24
C ILE A 85 7.69 9.98 2.68
N ASP A 86 6.41 10.26 2.91
CA ASP A 86 5.79 10.01 4.20
C ASP A 86 5.23 8.57 4.20
N PRO A 87 5.93 7.60 4.84
CA PRO A 87 5.55 6.19 4.72
C PRO A 87 4.26 5.89 5.46
N ALA A 88 3.98 6.61 6.56
CA ALA A 88 2.76 6.44 7.33
C ALA A 88 1.57 6.93 6.52
N TRP A 89 1.69 8.11 5.90
CA TRP A 89 0.65 8.65 5.05
C TRP A 89 0.33 7.75 3.84
N HIS A 90 1.36 7.20 3.21
CA HIS A 90 1.19 6.25 2.11
C HIS A 90 0.41 5.00 2.54
N MET A 91 0.75 4.41 3.69
CA MET A 91 0.00 3.27 4.25
C MET A 91 -1.47 3.62 4.50
N LEU A 92 -1.75 4.80 5.07
CA LEU A 92 -3.12 5.23 5.37
C LEU A 92 -3.96 5.40 4.09
N LEU A 93 -3.39 6.00 3.04
CA LEU A 93 -4.07 6.13 1.75
C LEU A 93 -4.28 4.79 1.04
N ASP A 94 -3.30 3.89 1.12
CA ASP A 94 -3.40 2.54 0.55
C ASP A 94 -4.50 1.73 1.23
N LEU A 95 -4.57 1.77 2.56
CA LEU A 95 -5.61 1.11 3.34
C LEU A 95 -6.99 1.66 3.03
N PHE A 96 -7.14 2.99 3.01
CA PHE A 96 -8.42 3.62 2.66
C PHE A 96 -8.90 3.15 1.28
N ALA A 97 -8.02 3.21 0.27
CA ALA A 97 -8.37 2.77 -1.07
C ALA A 97 -8.73 1.29 -1.14
N ALA A 98 -7.96 0.42 -0.46
CA ALA A 98 -8.23 -1.01 -0.42
C ALA A 98 -9.58 -1.35 0.21
N GLU A 99 -9.96 -0.66 1.29
CA GLU A 99 -11.27 -0.80 1.92
C GLU A 99 -12.41 -0.45 0.95
N THR A 100 -12.28 0.64 0.18
CA THR A 100 -13.29 0.99 -0.86
C THR A 100 -13.36 -0.02 -2.02
N GLU A 101 -12.31 -0.82 -2.19
CA GLU A 101 -12.21 -1.90 -3.18
C GLU A 101 -12.65 -3.26 -2.60
N GLY A 102 -13.01 -3.34 -1.31
CA GLY A 102 -13.34 -4.59 -0.63
C GLY A 102 -12.13 -5.54 -0.45
N LYS A 103 -10.91 -5.00 -0.46
CA LYS A 103 -9.67 -5.78 -0.35
C LYS A 103 -9.12 -5.72 1.07
N ALA A 104 -8.76 -6.88 1.61
CA ALA A 104 -7.99 -6.96 2.83
C ALA A 104 -6.50 -6.72 2.55
N ILE A 105 -5.81 -6.03 3.47
CA ILE A 105 -4.39 -5.71 3.35
C ILE A 105 -3.59 -6.45 4.40
N SER A 106 -2.56 -7.18 3.95
CA SER A 106 -1.61 -7.82 4.85
C SER A 106 -0.53 -6.83 5.33
N VAL A 107 0.15 -7.17 6.42
CA VAL A 107 1.30 -6.40 6.92
C VAL A 107 2.36 -6.19 5.81
N SER A 108 2.69 -7.23 5.05
CA SER A 108 3.68 -7.15 3.97
C SER A 108 3.25 -6.21 2.86
N SER A 109 1.97 -6.24 2.46
CA SER A 109 1.42 -5.33 1.44
C SER A 109 1.48 -3.87 1.91
N ALA A 110 1.12 -3.60 3.16
CA ALA A 110 1.22 -2.26 3.74
C ALA A 110 2.66 -1.76 3.79
N CYS A 111 3.61 -2.63 4.15
CA CYS A 111 5.03 -2.30 4.11
C CYS A 111 5.50 -1.91 2.71
N ILE A 112 5.03 -2.59 1.67
CA ILE A 112 5.33 -2.24 0.27
C ILE A 112 4.74 -0.87 -0.08
N ALA A 113 3.46 -0.64 0.26
CA ALA A 113 2.77 0.62 -0.03
C ALA A 113 3.46 1.85 0.60
N SER A 114 4.14 1.66 1.72
CA SER A 114 4.87 2.74 2.42
C SER A 114 6.01 3.38 1.61
N GLY A 115 6.53 2.70 0.58
CA GLY A 115 7.68 3.14 -0.19
C GLY A 115 9.02 3.14 0.57
N ALA A 116 9.04 2.71 1.84
CA ALA A 116 10.23 2.71 2.69
C ALA A 116 10.89 1.31 2.80
N PRO A 117 12.17 1.21 3.20
CA PRO A 117 12.79 -0.07 3.55
C PRO A 117 11.98 -0.83 4.60
N HIS A 118 11.90 -2.16 4.48
CA HIS A 118 10.97 -3.01 5.25
C HIS A 118 10.98 -2.76 6.78
N THR A 119 12.14 -2.66 7.41
CA THR A 119 12.24 -2.41 8.86
C THR A 119 11.76 -1.02 9.26
N THR A 120 11.93 -0.04 8.36
CA THR A 120 11.42 1.32 8.54
C THR A 120 9.91 1.35 8.40
N ALA A 121 9.37 0.65 7.40
CA ALA A 121 7.93 0.49 7.20
C ALA A 121 7.26 -0.16 8.42
N LEU A 122 7.82 -1.25 8.95
CA LEU A 122 7.31 -1.91 10.16
C LEU A 122 7.28 -0.98 11.37
N ARG A 123 8.31 -0.13 11.56
CA ARG A 123 8.32 0.86 12.63
C ARG A 123 7.16 1.85 12.49
N TYR A 124 6.89 2.35 11.29
CA TYR A 124 5.75 3.24 11.05
C TYR A 124 4.41 2.53 11.25
N LEU A 125 4.26 1.30 10.76
CA LEU A 125 3.05 0.51 10.97
C LEU A 125 2.78 0.28 12.47
N ASN A 126 3.82 -0.05 13.25
CA ASN A 126 3.68 -0.20 14.70
C ASN A 126 3.26 1.12 15.36
N GLN A 127 3.86 2.26 14.98
CA GLN A 127 3.45 3.57 15.49
C GLN A 127 2.01 3.92 15.13
N LEU A 128 1.55 3.58 13.92
CA LEU A 128 0.16 3.76 13.52
C LEU A 128 -0.79 2.89 14.37
N CYS A 129 -0.38 1.66 14.71
CA CYS A 129 -1.14 0.80 15.61
C CYS A 129 -1.18 1.37 17.04
N GLU A 130 -0.04 1.80 17.58
CA GLU A 130 0.08 2.39 18.92
C GLU A 130 -0.76 3.66 19.06
N LYS A 131 -0.86 4.45 17.98
CA LYS A 131 -1.68 5.68 17.93
C LYS A 131 -3.17 5.42 17.66
N GLY A 132 -3.58 4.16 17.49
CA GLY A 132 -4.97 3.79 17.19
C GLY A 132 -5.43 4.20 15.79
N ALA A 133 -4.51 4.46 14.86
CA ALA A 133 -4.85 4.77 13.47
C ALA A 133 -5.12 3.52 12.62
N VAL A 134 -4.42 2.44 12.95
CA VAL A 134 -4.50 1.15 12.27
C VAL A 134 -4.74 0.05 13.29
N ILE A 135 -5.58 -0.92 12.94
CA ILE A 135 -5.91 -2.08 13.77
C ILE A 135 -5.45 -3.34 13.03
N ARG A 136 -4.97 -4.34 13.78
CA ARG A 136 -4.66 -5.67 13.23
C ARG A 136 -5.76 -6.65 13.58
N ALA A 137 -6.24 -7.39 12.59
CA ALA A 137 -7.24 -8.44 12.76
C ALA A 137 -6.72 -9.75 12.17
N PRO A 138 -6.95 -10.90 12.83
CA PRO A 138 -6.63 -12.20 12.23
C PRO A 138 -7.46 -12.38 10.96
N ASP A 139 -6.85 -12.96 9.93
CA ASP A 139 -7.57 -13.34 8.72
C ASP A 139 -8.60 -14.44 9.07
N THR A 140 -9.84 -14.21 8.64
CA THR A 140 -10.98 -15.10 8.91
C THR A 140 -10.87 -16.42 8.15
N VAL A 141 -10.06 -16.48 7.09
CA VAL A 141 -9.86 -17.69 6.27
C VAL A 141 -8.60 -18.44 6.70
N ASP A 142 -7.53 -17.73 7.05
CA ASP A 142 -6.27 -18.30 7.52
C ASP A 142 -5.77 -17.56 8.76
N GLY A 143 -6.09 -18.06 9.96
CA GLY A 143 -5.69 -17.43 11.23
C GLY A 143 -4.18 -17.31 11.49
N ARG A 144 -3.32 -17.80 10.57
CA ARG A 144 -1.87 -17.54 10.58
C ARG A 144 -1.52 -16.17 9.99
N ARG A 145 -2.43 -15.58 9.21
CA ARG A 145 -2.26 -14.27 8.56
C ARG A 145 -2.94 -13.20 9.39
N MET A 146 -2.32 -12.03 9.39
CA MET A 146 -2.85 -10.82 10.00
C MET A 146 -3.16 -9.81 8.90
N HIS A 147 -4.40 -9.37 8.88
CA HIS A 147 -4.84 -8.24 8.09
C HIS A 147 -4.78 -6.97 8.94
N ILE A 148 -4.64 -5.85 8.25
CA ILE A 148 -4.64 -4.54 8.86
C ILE A 148 -5.73 -3.68 8.23
N HIS A 149 -6.32 -2.83 9.06
CA HIS A 149 -7.46 -1.99 8.72
C HIS A 149 -7.30 -0.62 9.34
N LEU A 150 -7.93 0.41 8.76
CA LEU A 150 -8.03 1.69 9.44
C LEU A 150 -8.95 1.53 10.67
N ALA A 151 -8.62 2.21 11.76
CA ALA A 151 -9.60 2.43 12.80
C ALA A 151 -10.72 3.33 12.26
N GLU A 152 -11.98 3.06 12.61
CA GLU A 152 -13.14 3.75 12.03
C GLU A 152 -13.06 5.29 12.20
N GLU A 153 -12.57 5.77 13.34
CA GLU A 153 -12.37 7.20 13.57
C GLU A 153 -11.32 7.78 12.60
N PHE A 154 -10.20 7.09 12.40
CA PHE A 154 -9.14 7.52 11.48
C PHE A 154 -9.57 7.42 10.02
N ARG A 155 -10.35 6.39 9.67
CA ARG A 155 -10.97 6.23 8.36
C ARG A 155 -11.85 7.43 8.02
N SER A 156 -12.68 7.88 8.96
CA SER A 156 -13.52 9.07 8.80
C SER A 156 -12.68 10.33 8.58
N ARG A 157 -11.59 10.51 9.33
CA ARG A 157 -10.68 11.66 9.15
C ARG A 157 -9.98 11.67 7.78
N ILE A 158 -9.57 10.51 7.28
CA ILE A 158 -8.98 10.38 5.94
C ILE A 158 -10.01 10.70 4.87
N ARG A 159 -11.25 10.21 5.03
CA ARG A 159 -12.37 10.56 4.16
C ARG A 159 -12.57 12.07 4.08
N ASP A 160 -12.65 12.75 5.23
CA ASP A 160 -12.85 14.21 5.29
C ASP A 160 -11.71 14.97 4.61
N TYR A 161 -10.46 14.54 4.83
CA TYR A 161 -9.31 15.07 4.10
C TYR A 161 -9.45 14.90 2.58
N LEU A 162 -9.86 13.71 2.13
CA LEU A 162 -10.01 13.43 0.70
C LEU A 162 -11.14 14.25 0.06
N VAL A 163 -12.22 14.51 0.81
CA VAL A 163 -13.30 15.42 0.40
C VAL A 163 -12.75 16.84 0.23
N LEU A 164 -12.04 17.36 1.23
CA LEU A 164 -11.43 18.70 1.16
C LEU A 164 -10.47 18.85 -0.04
N VAL A 165 -9.68 17.81 -0.31
CA VAL A 165 -8.76 17.79 -1.46
C VAL A 165 -9.50 17.63 -2.80
N ALA A 166 -10.68 17.03 -2.81
CA ALA A 166 -11.52 16.96 -4.00
C ALA A 166 -12.12 18.33 -4.32
N GLU A 167 -12.70 19.00 -3.31
CA GLU A 167 -13.31 20.33 -3.43
C GLU A 167 -12.30 21.39 -3.85
N GLY A 168 -11.11 21.41 -3.23
CA GLY A 168 -10.04 22.36 -3.59
C GLY A 168 -9.50 22.20 -5.03
N ARG A 169 -9.77 21.06 -5.69
CA ARG A 169 -9.46 20.87 -7.12
C ARG A 169 -10.53 21.43 -8.04
N GLU A 170 -11.79 21.48 -7.61
CA GLU A 170 -12.87 22.04 -8.44
C GLU A 170 -12.69 23.54 -8.65
N GLU A 171 -12.12 24.25 -7.67
CA GLU A 171 -11.84 25.69 -7.77
C GLU A 171 -10.74 26.05 -8.79
N HIS A 172 -9.74 25.16 -8.97
CA HIS A 172 -8.63 25.38 -9.91
C HIS A 172 -8.91 24.87 -11.33
N GLN A 173 -10.07 24.27 -11.57
CA GLN A 173 -10.52 23.75 -12.87
C GLN A 173 -11.52 24.71 -13.52
N THR A 174 -11.24 26.02 -13.53
CA THR A 174 -11.98 27.00 -14.35
C THR A 174 -11.02 27.57 -15.41
N PRO A 175 -11.36 27.51 -16.71
CA PRO A 175 -10.46 27.89 -17.82
C PRO A 175 -10.15 29.39 -17.89
#